data_AF-B4PZS8-F1
#
_entry.id   AF-B4PZS8-F1
#
_cell.length_a   1.000
_cell.length_b   1.000
_cell.length_c   1.000
_cell.angle_alpha   90.00
_cell.angle_beta   90.00
_cell.angle_gamma   90.00
#
_symmetry.space_group_name_H-M   'P 1'
#
loop_
_entity.id
_entity.type
_entity.pdbx_description
1 polymer ?
#
loop_
_entity_poly.entity_id
_entity_poly.type
_entity_poly.pdbx_seq_one_letter_code
_entity_poly.pdbx_strand_id
1 'polypeptide(L)'
;MPMVMPCRSRAAMKLHADCYDRLKKPIYLETPPLSTIDEEPMCGVRRDRPVKPKVARRPLPPGTKLPNPQNIPGQKVRATVGGGKAPPRARRYDGAKATFFHIKGQSWESKGYAELSQGELDRMKASRPRTTEERRAEQDRRMEEQQFHTAEAERMRNYFHDIDEQRREKERETQKRDDDEADEDVNEERRVEAKRLQVLHRALDAKYESDVRVKDATRAISEAKCSAMWTAQIQERKLLNRIQLDHDEEMARKNRDYNNAKWGTVEQQDQAEEERRRQFGNAVREQITDREKLRFLAQDRLRLEARDLRAAVDEYKKAELAEGEMRSRRKLAYRDELNKYTNLHRNFVRMMCEQDQRDENRAYEYLKLKEQQLKQQRAEREAIAADEKRKRDVLFAVGQKILDAKDNREEMHFLAEHERLERKYRENERKAAEKERKMAAELKRANMEQMEHLSQMKACYYVQRERELKEMIEYRKKHEEQMKREAEEQAIKKACLRSSVSCQIEEREKTRRRELEDEHLAFERERAAEAQRQKEIDTVITVKLDDLQKRGCLPNLAVRSLKGRVANAGNKKKLGAEFT
;
A
#
# COMPACT_ATOMS: atom_id res chain seq x y z
N MET A 1 30.36 40.03 1.26
CA MET A 1 31.64 40.29 1.96
C MET A 1 31.67 41.76 2.36
N PRO A 2 32.24 42.19 3.50
CA PRO A 2 32.96 41.44 4.55
C PRO A 2 32.30 41.46 5.96
N MET A 3 32.52 40.34 6.66
CA MET A 3 32.88 40.17 8.09
C MET A 3 32.08 40.91 9.18
N VAL A 4 31.14 40.16 9.75
CA VAL A 4 30.61 40.27 11.12
C VAL A 4 31.71 39.85 12.11
N MET A 5 31.96 40.66 13.14
CA MET A 5 32.73 40.26 14.32
C MET A 5 31.80 40.20 15.56
N PRO A 6 31.70 39.04 16.24
CA PRO A 6 30.97 38.90 17.48
C PRO A 6 31.83 39.24 18.70
N CYS A 7 31.18 39.82 19.70
CA CYS A 7 31.74 40.25 20.97
C CYS A 7 32.39 39.10 21.76
N ARG A 8 33.67 39.24 22.12
CA ARG A 8 34.28 38.51 23.22
C ARG A 8 34.20 39.35 24.50
N SER A 9 33.70 38.73 25.56
CA SER A 9 33.74 39.20 26.94
C SER A 9 35.19 39.27 27.45
N ARG A 10 35.66 40.47 27.82
CA ARG A 10 36.92 40.65 28.56
C ARG A 10 36.64 40.51 30.06
N ALA A 11 37.22 39.49 30.68
CA ALA A 11 37.47 39.41 32.11
C ALA A 11 38.74 40.22 32.42
N ALA A 12 38.59 41.53 32.66
CA ALA A 12 39.51 42.40 33.40
C ALA A 12 39.06 43.85 33.23
N MET A 13 38.02 44.26 33.97
CA MET A 13 37.84 45.68 34.30
C MET A 13 37.66 45.79 35.81
N LYS A 14 38.49 46.64 36.44
CA LYS A 14 38.25 47.08 37.82
C LYS A 14 36.86 47.72 37.87
N LEU A 15 36.04 47.33 38.83
CA LEU A 15 34.71 47.90 39.01
C LEU A 15 34.83 49.41 39.30
N HIS A 16 33.81 50.18 38.93
CA HIS A 16 33.74 51.63 39.15
C HIS A 16 33.88 51.96 40.64
N ALA A 17 34.39 53.15 41.00
CA ALA A 17 34.64 53.54 42.40
C ALA A 17 33.39 53.47 43.29
N ASP A 18 32.20 53.54 42.68
CA ASP A 18 30.90 53.46 43.35
C ASP A 18 30.46 52.02 43.69
N CYS A 19 31.22 51.01 43.28
CA CYS A 19 30.95 49.60 43.61
C CYS A 19 31.66 49.15 44.91
N TYR A 20 32.30 50.07 45.62
CA TYR A 20 33.04 49.82 46.85
C TYR A 20 32.50 50.70 47.99
N ASP A 21 32.42 50.14 49.21
CA ASP A 21 32.06 50.94 50.39
C ASP A 21 33.24 51.85 50.82
N ARG A 22 33.03 52.77 51.79
CA ARG A 22 34.02 53.73 52.32
C ARG A 22 35.35 53.09 52.78
N LEU A 23 35.39 51.77 52.96
CA LEU A 23 36.57 50.97 53.32
C LEU A 23 37.14 50.12 52.16
N LYS A 24 36.78 50.42 50.90
CA LYS A 24 37.25 49.75 49.66
C LYS A 24 36.94 48.25 49.55
N LYS A 25 35.85 47.77 50.18
CA LYS A 25 35.33 46.40 49.99
C LYS A 25 34.23 46.38 48.92
N PRO A 26 34.20 45.39 48.01
CA PRO A 26 33.16 45.30 46.97
C PRO A 26 31.82 44.99 47.62
N ILE A 27 30.81 45.82 47.34
CA ILE A 27 29.45 45.62 47.83
C ILE A 27 28.74 44.74 46.79
N TYR A 28 28.53 43.44 47.05
CA TYR A 28 27.33 42.67 46.66
C TYR A 28 27.34 41.22 47.21
N LEU A 29 26.22 40.89 47.88
CA LEU A 29 25.50 39.61 47.97
C LEU A 29 26.25 38.33 48.42
N GLU A 30 26.33 38.14 49.74
CA GLU A 30 26.28 36.80 50.34
C GLU A 30 24.83 36.28 50.30
N THR A 31 24.59 35.18 49.59
CA THR A 31 23.40 34.34 49.81
C THR A 31 23.67 33.37 50.97
N PRO A 32 22.71 33.16 51.88
CA PRO A 32 22.90 32.34 53.08
C PRO A 32 22.92 30.83 52.76
N PRO A 33 23.46 29.98 53.65
CA PRO A 33 23.48 28.53 53.47
C PRO A 33 22.10 27.93 53.76
N LEU A 34 21.58 27.12 52.84
CA LEU A 34 20.38 26.32 53.07
C LEU A 34 20.74 25.08 53.89
N SER A 35 20.45 25.17 55.19
CA SER A 35 20.28 24.03 56.08
C SER A 35 18.95 23.32 55.81
N THR A 36 18.99 22.01 56.01
CA THR A 36 17.89 21.05 56.24
C THR A 36 16.69 21.61 57.02
N ILE A 37 15.47 21.18 56.67
CA ILE A 37 14.34 20.79 57.54
C ILE A 37 13.10 20.43 56.67
N ASP A 38 12.73 19.15 56.78
CA ASP A 38 11.43 18.51 57.09
C ASP A 38 10.13 18.72 56.28
N GLU A 39 9.58 17.54 55.95
CA GLU A 39 8.21 17.02 56.13
C GLU A 39 6.96 17.82 55.67
N GLU A 40 6.21 17.12 54.81
CA GLU A 40 4.75 16.97 54.68
C GLU A 40 3.81 17.63 55.74
N PRO A 41 2.55 18.02 55.39
CA PRO A 41 1.55 17.06 54.90
C PRO A 41 0.49 17.49 53.87
N MET A 42 0.01 16.43 53.19
CA MET A 42 -1.30 16.11 52.62
C MET A 42 -2.42 17.17 52.47
N CYS A 43 -3.07 17.12 51.29
CA CYS A 43 -4.48 16.68 51.11
C CYS A 43 -5.17 17.44 49.96
N GLY A 44 -5.68 16.71 48.96
CA GLY A 44 -6.51 17.27 47.91
C GLY A 44 -6.94 16.22 46.87
N VAL A 45 -7.81 15.31 47.29
CA VAL A 45 -8.39 14.20 46.49
C VAL A 45 -9.40 14.70 45.45
N ARG A 46 -9.47 13.98 44.31
CA ARG A 46 -10.61 13.70 43.37
C ARG A 46 -10.20 14.00 41.92
N ARG A 47 -10.51 13.19 40.90
CA ARG A 47 -11.35 11.99 40.74
C ARG A 47 -10.99 11.33 39.41
N ASP A 48 -11.15 10.02 39.35
CA ASP A 48 -11.15 9.19 38.15
C ASP A 48 -12.01 9.74 37.01
N ARG A 49 -11.51 9.62 35.77
CA ARG A 49 -12.26 9.23 34.56
C ARG A 49 -11.31 8.97 33.37
N PRO A 50 -11.75 8.22 32.33
CA PRO A 50 -11.00 7.08 31.83
C PRO A 50 -10.17 7.37 30.58
N VAL A 51 -9.07 6.63 30.45
CA VAL A 51 -8.26 6.51 29.23
C VAL A 51 -9.11 5.84 28.14
N LYS A 52 -9.47 6.60 27.11
CA LYS A 52 -10.05 6.04 25.88
C LYS A 52 -8.94 5.41 25.03
N PRO A 53 -9.11 4.18 24.52
CA PRO A 53 -8.18 3.58 23.57
C PRO A 53 -8.29 4.28 22.21
N LYS A 54 -7.16 4.78 21.68
CA LYS A 54 -7.07 5.23 20.29
C LYS A 54 -7.08 4.02 19.35
N VAL A 55 -8.28 3.54 19.03
CA VAL A 55 -8.53 2.77 17.81
C VAL A 55 -9.42 3.63 16.92
N ALA A 56 -8.83 4.21 15.89
CA ALA A 56 -9.56 4.83 14.79
C ALA A 56 -8.88 4.43 13.49
N ARG A 57 -9.22 3.23 13.00
CA ARG A 57 -9.20 2.96 11.57
C ARG A 57 -10.27 3.85 10.94
N ARG A 58 -9.87 4.72 10.01
CA ARG A 58 -10.82 5.37 9.10
C ARG A 58 -11.46 4.27 8.24
N PRO A 59 -12.80 4.18 8.15
CA PRO A 59 -13.43 3.55 7.01
C PRO A 59 -13.29 4.51 5.82
N LEU A 60 -12.70 4.04 4.73
CA LEU A 60 -12.85 4.69 3.43
C LEU A 60 -14.33 4.64 3.04
N PRO A 61 -14.86 5.67 2.35
CA PRO A 61 -16.25 5.67 1.88
C PRO A 61 -16.49 4.51 0.88
N PRO A 62 -17.71 3.95 0.82
CA PRO A 62 -18.02 2.90 -0.15
C PRO A 62 -18.04 3.52 -1.55
N GLY A 63 -17.17 3.05 -2.45
CA GLY A 63 -17.20 3.46 -3.85
C GLY A 63 -15.86 3.65 -4.56
N THR A 64 -14.70 3.46 -3.93
CA THR A 64 -13.41 3.60 -4.63
C THR A 64 -12.87 2.25 -5.09
N LYS A 65 -13.10 1.93 -6.38
CA LYS A 65 -12.36 0.91 -7.11
C LYS A 65 -10.90 1.36 -7.25
N LEU A 66 -9.96 0.45 -6.98
CA LEU A 66 -8.55 0.63 -7.36
C LEU A 66 -8.45 0.57 -8.90
N PRO A 67 -7.63 1.42 -9.54
CA PRO A 67 -7.33 1.26 -10.95
C PRO A 67 -6.43 0.03 -11.12
N ASN A 68 -6.93 -0.95 -11.89
CA ASN A 68 -6.04 -1.92 -12.52
C ASN A 68 -5.11 -1.19 -13.48
N PRO A 69 -3.86 -1.67 -13.66
CA PRO A 69 -2.95 -1.09 -14.62
C PRO A 69 -3.54 -1.21 -16.02
N GLN A 70 -3.66 -0.07 -16.70
CA GLN A 70 -4.04 -0.02 -18.10
C GLN A 70 -3.01 -0.76 -18.95
N ASN A 71 -3.54 -1.70 -19.72
CA ASN A 71 -2.93 -2.21 -20.94
C ASN A 71 -2.47 -1.05 -21.82
N ILE A 72 -1.23 -1.16 -22.30
CA ILE A 72 -0.67 -0.35 -23.38
C ILE A 72 -1.29 -0.83 -24.70
N PRO A 73 -2.01 0.01 -25.47
CA PRO A 73 -2.46 -0.34 -26.80
C PRO A 73 -1.44 0.19 -27.82
N GLY A 74 -0.66 -0.70 -28.43
CA GLY A 74 0.28 -0.29 -29.47
C GLY A 74 1.43 -1.26 -29.71
N GLN A 75 1.16 -2.52 -30.04
CA GLN A 75 2.13 -3.29 -30.81
C GLN A 75 1.45 -4.27 -31.77
N LYS A 76 1.95 -4.21 -33.00
CA LYS A 76 1.36 -4.74 -34.21
C LYS A 76 1.32 -6.27 -34.20
N VAL A 77 0.20 -6.78 -34.71
CA VAL A 77 0.03 -8.14 -35.22
C VAL A 77 1.17 -8.46 -36.21
N ARG A 78 1.86 -9.59 -35.97
CA ARG A 78 2.44 -10.39 -37.05
C ARG A 78 1.83 -11.78 -36.97
N ALA A 79 1.17 -12.16 -38.06
CA ALA A 79 0.76 -13.52 -38.33
C ALA A 79 1.99 -14.38 -38.62
N THR A 80 2.06 -15.55 -37.99
CA THR A 80 2.90 -16.65 -38.47
C THR A 80 2.09 -17.94 -38.39
N VAL A 81 1.87 -18.50 -39.58
CA VAL A 81 1.36 -19.84 -39.85
C VAL A 81 2.45 -20.86 -39.51
N GLY A 82 2.07 -22.01 -38.97
CA GLY A 82 2.92 -23.19 -38.78
C GLY A 82 2.63 -23.83 -37.41
N GLY A 83 2.02 -25.01 -37.29
CA GLY A 83 2.37 -26.23 -38.02
C GLY A 83 3.54 -26.90 -37.31
N GLY A 84 3.28 -27.74 -36.30
CA GLY A 84 4.33 -28.45 -35.58
C GLY A 84 3.85 -29.08 -34.28
N LYS A 85 3.37 -30.31 -34.37
CA LYS A 85 3.21 -31.19 -33.20
C LYS A 85 4.59 -31.42 -32.59
N ALA A 86 4.74 -31.17 -31.28
CA ALA A 86 5.90 -31.63 -30.51
C ALA A 86 5.55 -32.97 -29.83
N PRO A 87 6.51 -33.92 -29.72
CA PRO A 87 6.26 -35.31 -29.39
C PRO A 87 6.10 -35.55 -27.88
N PRO A 88 5.44 -36.65 -27.46
CA PRO A 88 5.44 -37.05 -26.05
C PRO A 88 6.84 -37.52 -25.65
N ARG A 89 7.36 -36.96 -24.56
CA ARG A 89 8.64 -37.37 -23.96
C ARG A 89 8.57 -38.83 -23.49
N ALA A 90 9.65 -39.53 -23.80
CA ALA A 90 9.89 -40.94 -23.51
C ALA A 90 9.67 -41.30 -22.02
N ARG A 91 8.84 -42.31 -21.78
CA ARG A 91 8.87 -43.10 -20.55
C ARG A 91 10.17 -43.89 -20.52
N ARG A 92 11.02 -43.62 -19.54
CA ARG A 92 12.13 -44.50 -19.21
C ARG A 92 11.58 -45.75 -18.55
N TYR A 93 11.88 -46.88 -19.17
CA TYR A 93 11.71 -48.22 -18.65
C TYR A 93 13.08 -48.59 -18.05
N ASP A 94 13.17 -48.64 -16.73
CA ASP A 94 14.20 -49.39 -16.00
C ASP A 94 13.37 -50.31 -15.09
N GLY A 95 13.41 -51.63 -15.23
CA GLY A 95 14.62 -52.42 -15.18
C GLY A 95 14.75 -52.94 -13.75
N ALA A 96 14.28 -54.17 -13.54
CA ALA A 96 14.22 -54.91 -12.29
C ALA A 96 15.41 -54.70 -11.33
N LYS A 97 15.13 -54.41 -10.06
CA LYS A 97 15.95 -54.83 -8.91
C LYS A 97 15.05 -55.17 -7.72
N ALA A 98 14.91 -56.46 -7.49
CA ALA A 98 14.48 -56.99 -6.20
C ALA A 98 15.50 -56.54 -5.15
N THR A 99 15.05 -55.80 -4.13
CA THR A 99 15.79 -55.63 -2.89
C THR A 99 14.83 -55.80 -1.72
N PHE A 100 15.17 -56.80 -0.92
CA PHE A 100 14.71 -57.02 0.45
C PHE A 100 14.62 -55.70 1.21
N PHE A 101 13.47 -55.41 1.81
CA PHE A 101 13.41 -54.57 3.00
C PHE A 101 12.99 -55.42 4.18
N HIS A 102 13.93 -55.57 5.10
CA HIS A 102 13.71 -55.99 6.48
C HIS A 102 12.75 -55.00 7.15
N ILE A 103 11.63 -55.50 7.65
CA ILE A 103 10.81 -54.80 8.63
C ILE A 103 11.54 -54.90 9.97
N LYS A 104 12.04 -53.76 10.45
CA LYS A 104 12.44 -53.62 11.85
C LYS A 104 11.21 -53.82 12.73
N GLY A 105 11.19 -54.97 13.40
CA GLY A 105 10.63 -55.20 14.73
C GLY A 105 9.24 -54.62 15.02
N GLN A 106 8.18 -55.28 14.54
CA GLN A 106 6.94 -55.50 15.30
C GLN A 106 6.35 -56.84 14.84
N SER A 107 5.92 -57.68 15.80
CA SER A 107 5.21 -58.93 15.51
C SER A 107 3.84 -58.62 14.89
N TRP A 108 3.52 -59.28 13.77
CA TRP A 108 2.14 -59.36 13.29
C TRP A 108 1.40 -60.34 14.22
N GLU A 109 0.96 -59.84 15.36
CA GLU A 109 -0.10 -60.45 16.13
C GLU A 109 -1.39 -59.67 15.88
N SER A 110 -2.35 -60.37 15.30
CA SER A 110 -3.80 -60.10 15.28
C SER A 110 -4.24 -58.63 15.46
N LYS A 111 -4.31 -57.89 14.36
CA LYS A 111 -5.40 -56.92 14.20
C LYS A 111 -6.48 -57.60 13.37
N GLY A 112 -7.66 -57.71 13.98
CA GLY A 112 -8.78 -58.53 13.52
C GLY A 112 -9.07 -58.37 12.04
N TYR A 113 -9.32 -59.50 11.38
CA TYR A 113 -9.97 -59.54 10.09
C TYR A 113 -11.30 -58.78 10.23
N ALA A 114 -11.41 -57.62 9.58
CA ALA A 114 -12.71 -57.11 9.24
C ALA A 114 -13.26 -58.08 8.18
N GLU A 115 -14.21 -58.91 8.57
CA GLU A 115 -15.00 -59.71 7.64
C GLU A 115 -15.70 -58.74 6.69
N LEU A 116 -15.18 -58.63 5.46
CA LEU A 116 -15.87 -57.95 4.38
C LEU A 116 -17.19 -58.68 4.15
N SER A 117 -18.30 -57.96 4.20
CA SER A 117 -19.60 -58.56 3.92
C SER A 117 -19.62 -59.12 2.49
N GLN A 118 -20.38 -60.19 2.24
CA GLN A 118 -20.51 -60.79 0.90
C GLN A 118 -20.80 -59.73 -0.18
N GLY A 119 -21.60 -58.71 0.17
CA GLY A 119 -21.93 -57.59 -0.70
C GLY A 119 -20.78 -56.62 -1.01
N GLU A 120 -19.81 -56.45 -0.11
CA GLU A 120 -18.59 -55.67 -0.38
C GLU A 120 -17.61 -56.46 -1.26
N LEU A 121 -17.57 -57.78 -1.08
CA LEU A 121 -16.77 -58.69 -1.90
C LEU A 121 -17.29 -58.75 -3.35
N ASP A 122 -18.61 -58.79 -3.53
CA ASP A 122 -19.24 -58.80 -4.85
C ASP A 122 -19.12 -57.45 -5.57
N ARG A 123 -19.17 -56.32 -4.84
CA ARG A 123 -18.87 -55.00 -5.41
C ARG A 123 -17.42 -54.89 -5.88
N MET A 124 -16.48 -55.44 -5.11
CA MET A 124 -15.08 -55.46 -5.53
C MET A 124 -14.85 -56.37 -6.75
N LYS A 125 -15.51 -57.53 -6.82
CA LYS A 125 -15.49 -58.41 -8.01
C LYS A 125 -16.08 -57.72 -9.25
N ALA A 126 -17.18 -56.99 -9.11
CA ALA A 126 -17.81 -56.25 -10.20
C ALA A 126 -16.95 -55.08 -10.71
N SER A 127 -16.11 -54.49 -9.85
CA SER A 127 -15.20 -53.40 -10.20
C SER A 127 -13.87 -53.85 -10.84
N ARG A 128 -13.60 -55.16 -10.85
CA ARG A 128 -12.38 -55.73 -11.46
C ARG A 128 -12.58 -55.89 -12.98
N PRO A 129 -11.63 -55.46 -13.82
CA PRO A 129 -11.68 -55.76 -15.25
C PRO A 129 -11.74 -57.29 -15.47
N ARG A 130 -12.79 -57.76 -16.16
CA ARG A 130 -12.99 -59.20 -16.47
C ARG A 130 -11.74 -59.79 -17.10
N THR A 131 -11.29 -60.93 -16.58
CA THR A 131 -10.10 -61.63 -17.09
C THR A 131 -10.38 -62.20 -18.48
N THR A 132 -9.31 -62.47 -19.25
CA THR A 132 -9.44 -63.06 -20.60
C THR A 132 -10.08 -64.44 -20.59
N GLU A 133 -9.99 -65.17 -19.48
CA GLU A 133 -10.64 -66.47 -19.29
C GLU A 133 -12.14 -66.34 -19.05
N GLU A 134 -12.57 -65.35 -18.25
CA GLU A 134 -14.00 -65.07 -18.02
C GLU A 134 -14.73 -64.62 -19.30
N ARG A 135 -14.05 -63.86 -20.17
CA ARG A 135 -14.62 -63.47 -21.48
C ARG A 135 -14.80 -64.65 -22.41
N ARG A 136 -13.91 -65.66 -22.37
CA ARG A 136 -14.06 -66.89 -23.17
C ARG A 136 -15.20 -67.75 -22.65
N ALA A 137 -15.30 -67.94 -21.34
CA ALA A 137 -16.39 -68.72 -20.74
C ALA A 137 -17.79 -68.11 -21.00
N GLU A 138 -17.91 -66.78 -21.04
CA GLU A 138 -19.17 -66.12 -21.39
C GLU A 138 -19.49 -66.23 -22.90
N GLN A 139 -18.47 -66.23 -23.75
CA GLN A 139 -18.64 -66.45 -25.19
C GLN A 139 -19.08 -67.89 -25.48
N ASP A 140 -18.50 -68.88 -24.80
CA ASP A 140 -18.87 -70.29 -24.93
C ASP A 140 -20.32 -70.53 -24.45
N ARG A 141 -20.73 -69.93 -23.33
CA ARG A 141 -22.14 -69.99 -22.87
C ARG A 141 -23.12 -69.41 -23.89
N ARG A 142 -22.78 -68.28 -24.52
CA ARG A 142 -23.63 -67.69 -25.56
C ARG A 142 -23.72 -68.57 -26.81
N MET A 143 -22.64 -69.27 -27.15
CA MET A 143 -22.64 -70.23 -28.26
C MET A 143 -23.50 -71.47 -27.95
N GLU A 144 -23.43 -72.00 -26.72
CA GLU A 144 -24.28 -73.11 -26.26
C GLU A 144 -25.76 -72.72 -26.22
N GLU A 145 -26.10 -71.53 -25.71
CA GLU A 145 -27.47 -70.99 -25.72
C GLU A 145 -28.00 -70.82 -27.15
N GLN A 146 -27.17 -70.32 -28.08
CA GLN A 146 -27.54 -70.22 -29.50
C GLN A 146 -27.79 -71.60 -30.12
N GLN A 147 -26.94 -72.59 -29.84
CA GLN A 147 -27.12 -73.95 -30.34
C GLN A 147 -28.42 -74.59 -29.82
N PHE A 148 -28.77 -74.36 -28.56
CA PHE A 148 -30.01 -74.85 -27.98
C PHE A 148 -31.24 -74.24 -28.66
N HIS A 149 -31.23 -72.92 -28.89
CA HIS A 149 -32.32 -72.23 -29.60
C HIS A 149 -32.45 -72.68 -31.07
N THR A 150 -31.34 -72.93 -31.76
CA THR A 150 -31.40 -73.46 -33.13
C THR A 150 -31.97 -74.88 -33.17
N ALA A 151 -31.59 -75.75 -32.23
CA ALA A 151 -32.10 -77.11 -32.16
C ALA A 151 -33.60 -77.18 -31.79
N GLU A 152 -34.08 -76.25 -30.96
CA GLU A 152 -35.52 -76.12 -30.67
C GLU A 152 -36.31 -75.60 -31.87
N ALA A 153 -35.75 -74.63 -32.62
CA ALA A 153 -36.36 -74.13 -33.85
C ALA A 153 -36.43 -75.19 -34.96
N GLU A 154 -35.41 -76.03 -35.11
CA GLU A 154 -35.42 -77.15 -36.08
C GLU A 154 -36.44 -78.21 -35.71
N ARG A 155 -36.58 -78.55 -34.41
CA ARG A 155 -37.64 -79.47 -33.94
C ARG A 155 -39.04 -78.98 -34.28
N MET A 156 -39.31 -77.69 -34.10
CA MET A 156 -40.61 -77.12 -34.49
C MET A 156 -40.82 -77.12 -36.01
N ARG A 157 -39.79 -76.84 -36.82
CA ARG A 157 -39.91 -76.92 -38.29
C ARG A 157 -40.26 -78.33 -38.77
N ASN A 158 -39.61 -79.34 -38.21
CA ASN A 158 -39.89 -80.74 -38.57
C ASN A 158 -41.31 -81.15 -38.18
N TYR A 159 -41.80 -80.72 -37.00
CA TYR A 159 -43.17 -81.00 -36.57
C TYR A 159 -44.24 -80.44 -37.54
N PHE A 160 -44.05 -79.21 -38.04
CA PHE A 160 -44.98 -78.65 -39.03
C PHE A 160 -44.83 -79.29 -40.42
N HIS A 161 -43.63 -79.70 -40.80
CA HIS A 161 -43.39 -80.45 -42.03
C HIS A 161 -44.13 -81.80 -42.04
N ASP A 162 -44.08 -82.55 -40.93
CA ASP A 162 -44.75 -83.84 -40.80
C ASP A 162 -46.29 -83.72 -40.88
N ILE A 163 -46.85 -82.64 -40.34
CA ILE A 163 -48.29 -82.35 -40.42
C ILE A 163 -48.71 -82.06 -41.88
N ASP A 164 -47.92 -81.27 -42.60
CA ASP A 164 -48.19 -80.96 -44.00
C ASP A 164 -48.04 -82.19 -44.90
N GLU A 165 -47.09 -83.08 -44.59
CA GLU A 165 -46.90 -84.34 -45.32
C GLU A 165 -48.09 -85.31 -45.11
N GLN A 166 -48.58 -85.45 -43.88
CA GLN A 166 -49.78 -86.24 -43.57
C GLN A 166 -51.04 -85.70 -44.27
N ARG A 167 -51.14 -84.37 -44.45
CA ARG A 167 -52.25 -83.74 -45.17
C ARG A 167 -52.22 -84.09 -46.66
N ARG A 168 -51.02 -84.03 -47.29
CA ARG A 168 -50.83 -84.40 -48.70
C ARG A 168 -51.01 -85.91 -48.95
N GLU A 169 -50.73 -86.76 -47.97
CA GLU A 169 -50.96 -88.19 -48.09
C GLU A 169 -52.46 -88.53 -48.10
N LYS A 170 -53.24 -87.89 -47.23
CA LYS A 170 -54.71 -88.01 -47.24
C LYS A 170 -55.35 -87.51 -48.54
N GLU A 171 -54.86 -86.40 -49.10
CA GLU A 171 -55.34 -85.91 -50.41
C GLU A 171 -55.04 -86.89 -51.56
N ARG A 172 -53.89 -87.58 -51.51
CA ARG A 172 -53.53 -88.63 -52.49
C ARG A 172 -54.37 -89.90 -52.34
N GLU A 173 -54.76 -90.28 -51.12
CA GLU A 173 -55.69 -91.39 -50.89
C GLU A 173 -57.11 -91.09 -51.40
N THR A 174 -57.58 -89.85 -51.25
CA THR A 174 -58.89 -89.45 -51.81
C THR A 174 -58.88 -89.44 -53.34
N GLN A 175 -57.81 -88.97 -53.98
CA GLN A 175 -57.69 -89.00 -55.44
C GLN A 175 -57.68 -90.44 -56.00
N LYS A 176 -57.01 -91.39 -55.32
CA LYS A 176 -57.04 -92.80 -55.73
C LYS A 176 -58.43 -93.43 -55.66
N ARG A 177 -59.25 -93.05 -54.66
CA ARG A 177 -60.64 -93.52 -54.57
C ARG A 177 -61.52 -92.97 -55.69
N ASP A 178 -61.31 -91.72 -56.08
CA ASP A 178 -62.08 -91.09 -57.16
C ASP A 178 -61.68 -91.65 -58.53
N ASP A 179 -60.42 -92.07 -58.71
CA ASP A 179 -59.93 -92.71 -59.94
C ASP A 179 -60.43 -94.17 -60.08
N ASP A 180 -60.59 -94.92 -58.97
CA ASP A 180 -61.11 -96.29 -58.98
C ASP A 180 -62.62 -96.38 -59.31
N GLU A 181 -63.38 -95.28 -59.19
CA GLU A 181 -64.81 -95.19 -59.57
C GLU A 181 -65.05 -94.85 -61.05
N ALA A 182 -63.99 -94.59 -61.84
CA ALA A 182 -64.11 -94.14 -63.24
C ALA A 182 -64.02 -95.25 -64.30
N ASP A 183 -63.64 -96.49 -63.95
CA ASP A 183 -63.32 -97.58 -64.89
C ASP A 183 -64.42 -98.65 -65.05
N GLU A 184 -65.70 -98.25 -65.14
CA GLU A 184 -66.76 -99.07 -65.75
C GLU A 184 -67.51 -98.31 -66.86
N ASP A 185 -66.96 -98.41 -68.08
CA ASP A 185 -67.62 -98.05 -69.34
C ASP A 185 -68.82 -99.00 -69.61
N VAL A 186 -70.00 -98.65 -69.11
CA VAL A 186 -71.27 -99.21 -69.58
C VAL A 186 -72.31 -98.08 -69.70
N ASN A 187 -72.74 -97.86 -70.95
CA ASN A 187 -73.93 -97.16 -71.44
C ASN A 187 -73.88 -95.62 -71.50
N GLU A 188 -73.91 -95.09 -72.73
CA GLU A 188 -74.33 -93.72 -73.02
C GLU A 188 -75.76 -93.47 -72.50
N GLU A 189 -76.59 -94.51 -72.38
CA GLU A 189 -77.85 -94.50 -71.62
C GLU A 189 -77.64 -94.27 -70.12
N ARG A 190 -76.64 -94.87 -69.46
CA ARG A 190 -76.30 -94.56 -68.07
C ARG A 190 -75.68 -93.17 -67.92
N ARG A 191 -75.01 -92.61 -68.92
CA ARG A 191 -74.57 -91.20 -68.88
C ARG A 191 -75.72 -90.22 -69.06
N VAL A 192 -76.65 -90.50 -69.96
CA VAL A 192 -77.88 -89.72 -70.13
C VAL A 192 -78.77 -89.88 -68.90
N GLU A 193 -78.83 -91.09 -68.33
CA GLU A 193 -79.55 -91.40 -67.10
C GLU A 193 -78.85 -90.82 -65.87
N ALA A 194 -77.52 -90.78 -65.81
CA ALA A 194 -76.74 -90.12 -64.76
C ALA A 194 -76.84 -88.60 -64.88
N LYS A 195 -76.87 -88.03 -66.08
CA LYS A 195 -77.18 -86.61 -66.30
C LYS A 195 -78.63 -86.30 -65.94
N ARG A 196 -79.57 -87.19 -66.28
CA ARG A 196 -80.98 -87.09 -65.88
C ARG A 196 -81.13 -87.21 -64.36
N LEU A 197 -80.44 -88.15 -63.73
CA LEU A 197 -80.36 -88.32 -62.28
C LEU A 197 -79.67 -87.13 -61.64
N GLN A 198 -78.62 -86.55 -62.24
CA GLN A 198 -77.94 -85.35 -61.74
C GLN A 198 -78.84 -84.12 -61.87
N VAL A 199 -79.63 -84.01 -62.95
CA VAL A 199 -80.64 -82.96 -63.10
C VAL A 199 -81.77 -83.17 -62.09
N LEU A 200 -82.20 -84.42 -61.86
CA LEU A 200 -83.19 -84.76 -60.83
C LEU A 200 -82.65 -84.54 -59.41
N HIS A 201 -81.39 -84.86 -59.14
CA HIS A 201 -80.70 -84.59 -57.88
C HIS A 201 -80.56 -83.10 -57.69
N ARG A 202 -80.12 -82.32 -58.68
CA ARG A 202 -80.10 -80.86 -58.61
C ARG A 202 -81.49 -80.26 -58.42
N ALA A 203 -82.53 -80.83 -59.05
CA ALA A 203 -83.91 -80.39 -58.85
C ALA A 203 -84.43 -80.75 -57.46
N LEU A 204 -84.06 -81.93 -56.93
CA LEU A 204 -84.35 -82.36 -55.57
C LEU A 204 -83.58 -81.52 -54.55
N ASP A 205 -82.30 -81.22 -54.77
CA ASP A 205 -81.46 -80.36 -53.96
C ASP A 205 -82.00 -78.94 -53.97
N ALA A 206 -82.38 -78.39 -55.13
CA ALA A 206 -83.06 -77.09 -55.20
C ALA A 206 -84.40 -77.10 -54.44
N LYS A 207 -85.12 -78.23 -54.45
CA LYS A 207 -86.33 -78.40 -53.64
C LYS A 207 -85.99 -78.48 -52.14
N TYR A 208 -84.93 -79.18 -51.74
CA TYR A 208 -84.45 -79.23 -50.36
C TYR A 208 -83.93 -77.88 -49.88
N GLU A 209 -83.20 -77.13 -50.71
CA GLU A 209 -82.78 -75.74 -50.44
C GLU A 209 -83.97 -74.78 -50.31
N SER A 210 -85.12 -75.11 -50.91
CA SER A 210 -86.35 -74.34 -50.74
C SER A 210 -87.04 -74.58 -49.39
N ASP A 211 -86.73 -75.71 -48.72
CA ASP A 211 -87.24 -76.07 -47.40
C ASP A 211 -86.77 -75.05 -46.34
N VAL A 212 -87.67 -74.71 -45.42
CA VAL A 212 -87.44 -73.75 -44.36
C VAL A 212 -86.27 -74.19 -43.46
N ARG A 213 -86.19 -75.49 -43.12
CA ARG A 213 -85.11 -75.99 -42.24
C ARG A 213 -83.73 -75.87 -42.88
N VAL A 214 -83.64 -76.07 -44.19
CA VAL A 214 -82.37 -75.94 -44.92
C VAL A 214 -82.00 -74.47 -45.10
N LYS A 215 -82.96 -73.57 -45.35
CA LYS A 215 -82.70 -72.12 -45.37
C LYS A 215 -82.20 -71.58 -44.02
N ASP A 216 -82.79 -72.05 -42.92
CA ASP A 216 -82.35 -71.68 -41.58
C ASP A 216 -80.94 -72.22 -41.28
N ALA A 217 -80.65 -73.47 -41.68
CA ALA A 217 -79.29 -74.03 -41.58
C ALA A 217 -78.28 -73.25 -42.44
N THR A 218 -78.63 -72.90 -43.69
CA THR A 218 -77.76 -72.09 -44.57
C THR A 218 -77.53 -70.69 -44.01
N ARG A 219 -78.56 -70.07 -43.40
CA ARG A 219 -78.41 -68.80 -42.68
C ARG A 219 -77.46 -68.95 -41.50
N ALA A 220 -77.64 -69.96 -40.65
CA ALA A 220 -76.74 -70.23 -39.53
C ALA A 220 -75.29 -70.50 -39.98
N ILE A 221 -75.10 -71.23 -41.08
CA ILE A 221 -73.78 -71.44 -41.70
C ILE A 221 -73.19 -70.11 -42.19
N SER A 222 -73.99 -69.25 -42.82
CA SER A 222 -73.53 -67.94 -43.30
C SER A 222 -73.15 -67.00 -42.14
N GLU A 223 -73.93 -66.99 -41.06
CA GLU A 223 -73.64 -66.25 -39.83
C GLU A 223 -72.38 -66.78 -39.16
N ALA A 224 -72.19 -68.10 -39.11
CA ALA A 224 -70.97 -68.73 -38.61
C ALA A 224 -69.74 -68.35 -39.46
N LYS A 225 -69.86 -68.31 -40.79
CA LYS A 225 -68.79 -67.84 -41.69
C LYS A 225 -68.44 -66.36 -41.44
N CYS A 226 -69.45 -65.50 -41.30
CA CYS A 226 -69.24 -64.09 -40.97
C CYS A 226 -68.59 -63.91 -39.59
N SER A 227 -69.03 -64.68 -38.58
CA SER A 227 -68.44 -64.67 -37.23
C SER A 227 -66.99 -65.15 -37.24
N ALA A 228 -66.68 -66.21 -38.00
CA ALA A 228 -65.32 -66.69 -38.20
C ALA A 228 -64.42 -65.64 -38.90
N MET A 229 -64.91 -64.99 -39.96
CA MET A 229 -64.20 -63.86 -40.59
C MET A 229 -63.98 -62.70 -39.61
N TRP A 230 -64.99 -62.34 -38.82
CA TRP A 230 -64.90 -61.24 -37.86
C TRP A 230 -63.87 -61.52 -36.77
N THR A 231 -63.87 -62.73 -36.21
CA THR A 231 -62.89 -63.18 -35.22
C THR A 231 -61.47 -63.21 -35.79
N ALA A 232 -61.30 -63.64 -37.04
CA ALA A 232 -60.02 -63.55 -37.75
C ALA A 232 -59.56 -62.09 -37.92
N GLN A 233 -60.43 -61.18 -38.36
CA GLN A 233 -60.11 -59.75 -38.47
C GLN A 233 -59.74 -59.11 -37.12
N ILE A 234 -60.40 -59.51 -36.02
CA ILE A 234 -60.02 -59.06 -34.68
C ILE A 234 -58.61 -59.54 -34.33
N GLN A 235 -58.27 -60.79 -34.64
CA GLN A 235 -56.94 -61.34 -34.38
C GLN A 235 -55.87 -60.63 -35.21
N GLU A 236 -56.12 -60.37 -36.50
CA GLU A 236 -55.24 -59.59 -37.37
C GLU A 236 -55.03 -58.17 -36.83
N ARG A 237 -56.10 -57.50 -36.39
CA ARG A 237 -55.99 -56.16 -35.81
C ARG A 237 -55.21 -56.15 -34.49
N LYS A 238 -55.39 -57.17 -33.66
CA LYS A 238 -54.58 -57.35 -32.43
C LYS A 238 -53.11 -57.55 -32.77
N LEU A 239 -52.80 -58.32 -33.81
CA LEU A 239 -51.43 -58.52 -34.29
C LEU A 239 -50.82 -57.20 -34.80
N LEU A 240 -51.55 -56.44 -35.62
CA LEU A 240 -51.10 -55.15 -36.14
C LEU A 240 -50.83 -54.14 -35.00
N ASN A 241 -51.72 -54.07 -34.01
CA ASN A 241 -51.52 -53.19 -32.84
C ASN A 241 -50.27 -53.60 -32.06
N ARG A 242 -50.00 -54.90 -31.91
CA ARG A 242 -48.80 -55.40 -31.23
C ARG A 242 -47.53 -54.99 -31.99
N ILE A 243 -47.51 -55.17 -33.31
CA ILE A 243 -46.39 -54.75 -34.16
C ILE A 243 -46.14 -53.24 -34.06
N GLN A 244 -47.20 -52.42 -34.02
CA GLN A 244 -47.06 -50.98 -33.84
C GLN A 244 -46.47 -50.61 -32.48
N LEU A 245 -46.93 -51.24 -31.39
CA LEU A 245 -46.38 -51.02 -30.05
C LEU A 245 -44.90 -51.41 -29.97
N ASP A 246 -44.53 -52.57 -30.51
CA ASP A 246 -43.14 -53.02 -30.54
C ASP A 246 -42.25 -52.03 -31.33
N HIS A 247 -42.75 -51.50 -32.45
CA HIS A 247 -42.03 -50.49 -33.24
C HIS A 247 -41.87 -49.16 -32.52
N ASP A 248 -42.92 -48.67 -31.84
CA ASP A 248 -42.88 -47.44 -31.06
C ASP A 248 -41.90 -47.56 -29.87
N GLU A 249 -41.88 -48.72 -29.20
CA GLU A 249 -40.92 -49.01 -28.14
C GLU A 249 -39.47 -49.01 -28.65
N GLU A 250 -39.21 -49.63 -29.79
CA GLU A 250 -37.88 -49.62 -30.40
C GLU A 250 -37.44 -48.19 -30.76
N MET A 251 -38.34 -47.38 -31.33
CA MET A 251 -38.06 -45.99 -31.66
C MET A 251 -37.82 -45.14 -30.41
N ALA A 252 -38.57 -45.37 -29.32
CA ALA A 252 -38.35 -44.73 -28.05
C ALA A 252 -36.98 -45.09 -27.43
N ARG A 253 -36.57 -46.37 -27.53
CA ARG A 253 -35.23 -46.82 -27.11
C ARG A 253 -34.13 -46.14 -27.92
N LYS A 254 -34.22 -46.16 -29.26
CA LYS A 254 -33.25 -45.49 -30.16
C LYS A 254 -33.15 -43.99 -29.89
N ASN A 255 -34.27 -43.31 -29.63
CA ASN A 255 -34.26 -41.89 -29.28
C ASN A 255 -33.61 -41.63 -27.91
N ARG A 256 -33.86 -42.48 -26.91
CA ARG A 256 -33.16 -42.39 -25.62
C ARG A 256 -31.66 -42.61 -25.79
N ASP A 257 -31.25 -43.63 -26.54
CA ASP A 257 -29.84 -43.93 -26.78
C ASP A 257 -29.14 -42.79 -27.53
N TYR A 258 -29.80 -42.23 -28.56
CA TYR A 258 -29.30 -41.06 -29.26
C TYR A 258 -29.16 -39.83 -28.35
N ASN A 259 -30.16 -39.56 -27.51
CA ASN A 259 -30.09 -38.45 -26.56
C ASN A 259 -28.99 -38.65 -25.52
N ASN A 260 -28.86 -39.86 -24.97
CA ASN A 260 -27.80 -40.21 -24.03
C ASN A 260 -26.41 -40.11 -24.69
N ALA A 261 -26.27 -40.49 -25.97
CA ALA A 261 -25.02 -40.37 -26.71
C ALA A 261 -24.67 -38.91 -27.04
N LYS A 262 -25.66 -38.08 -27.38
CA LYS A 262 -25.46 -36.68 -27.79
C LYS A 262 -25.24 -35.75 -26.60
N TRP A 263 -25.99 -35.94 -25.53
CA TRP A 263 -26.00 -35.03 -24.37
C TRP A 263 -25.35 -35.63 -23.13
N GLY A 264 -24.94 -36.90 -23.17
CA GLY A 264 -24.49 -37.64 -22.00
C GLY A 264 -25.67 -38.13 -21.16
N THR A 265 -25.40 -39.11 -20.29
CA THR A 265 -26.38 -39.51 -19.27
C THR A 265 -26.47 -38.43 -18.19
N VAL A 266 -27.59 -38.39 -17.47
CA VAL A 266 -27.78 -37.47 -16.33
C VAL A 266 -26.62 -37.61 -15.33
N GLU A 267 -26.20 -38.83 -15.05
CA GLU A 267 -25.06 -39.12 -14.17
C GLU A 267 -23.73 -38.52 -14.67
N GLN A 268 -23.47 -38.53 -15.98
CA GLN A 268 -22.27 -37.92 -16.54
C GLN A 268 -22.30 -36.40 -16.46
N GLN A 269 -23.49 -35.79 -16.62
CA GLN A 269 -23.66 -34.35 -16.45
C GLN A 269 -23.46 -33.94 -14.99
N ASP A 270 -24.02 -34.70 -14.05
CA ASP A 270 -23.87 -34.49 -12.62
C ASP A 270 -22.40 -34.63 -12.20
N GLN A 271 -21.70 -35.67 -12.67
CA GLN A 271 -20.25 -35.82 -12.45
C GLN A 271 -19.45 -34.64 -13.01
N ALA A 272 -19.75 -34.19 -14.22
CA ALA A 272 -19.08 -33.04 -14.82
C ALA A 272 -19.38 -31.72 -14.08
N GLU A 273 -20.54 -31.60 -13.43
CA GLU A 273 -20.86 -30.47 -12.57
C GLU A 273 -20.15 -30.56 -11.21
N GLU A 274 -20.10 -31.74 -10.59
CA GLU A 274 -19.35 -32.00 -9.37
C GLU A 274 -17.85 -31.73 -9.54
N GLU A 275 -17.26 -32.16 -10.65
CA GLU A 275 -15.87 -31.85 -10.99
C GLU A 275 -15.65 -30.34 -11.14
N ARG A 276 -16.57 -29.63 -11.80
CA ARG A 276 -16.52 -28.16 -11.90
C ARG A 276 -16.60 -27.49 -10.54
N ARG A 277 -17.49 -27.94 -9.66
CA ARG A 277 -17.60 -27.45 -8.27
C ARG A 277 -16.33 -27.74 -7.48
N ARG A 278 -15.71 -28.92 -7.68
CA ARG A 278 -14.45 -29.30 -7.02
C ARG A 278 -13.28 -28.46 -7.51
N GLN A 279 -13.16 -28.23 -8.81
CA GLN A 279 -12.14 -27.35 -9.41
C GLN A 279 -12.29 -25.92 -8.90
N PHE A 280 -13.51 -25.39 -8.88
CA PHE A 280 -13.80 -24.08 -8.31
C PHE A 280 -13.40 -24.01 -6.82
N GLY A 281 -13.78 -25.01 -6.03
CA GLY A 281 -13.39 -25.09 -4.62
C GLY A 281 -11.87 -25.15 -4.40
N ASN A 282 -11.14 -25.85 -5.27
CA ASN A 282 -9.67 -25.87 -5.25
C ASN A 282 -9.08 -24.49 -5.59
N ALA A 283 -9.57 -23.84 -6.64
CA ALA A 283 -9.11 -22.50 -7.03
C ALA A 283 -9.34 -21.46 -5.92
N VAL A 284 -10.49 -21.52 -5.23
CA VAL A 284 -10.76 -20.66 -4.07
C VAL A 284 -9.79 -20.95 -2.92
N ARG A 285 -9.49 -22.23 -2.63
CA ARG A 285 -8.49 -22.60 -1.61
C ARG A 285 -7.08 -22.09 -1.97
N GLU A 286 -6.68 -22.20 -3.23
CA GLU A 286 -5.41 -21.65 -3.72
C GLU A 286 -5.36 -20.13 -3.56
N GLN A 287 -6.43 -19.41 -3.94
CA GLN A 287 -6.53 -17.96 -3.74
C GLN A 287 -6.42 -17.54 -2.26
N ILE A 288 -7.04 -18.29 -1.35
CA ILE A 288 -6.92 -18.05 0.09
C ILE A 288 -5.47 -18.26 0.54
N THR A 289 -4.85 -19.37 0.12
CA THR A 289 -3.46 -19.70 0.46
C THR A 289 -2.49 -18.64 -0.07
N ASP A 290 -2.68 -18.16 -1.29
CA ASP A 290 -1.84 -17.12 -1.87
C ASP A 290 -2.03 -15.77 -1.18
N ARG A 291 -3.26 -15.44 -0.78
CA ARG A 291 -3.53 -14.26 0.04
C ARG A 291 -2.85 -14.33 1.41
N GLU A 292 -2.79 -15.50 2.02
CA GLU A 292 -2.06 -15.74 3.27
C GLU A 292 -0.55 -15.58 3.08
N LYS A 293 0.04 -16.17 2.02
CA LYS A 293 1.45 -15.97 1.66
C LYS A 293 1.78 -14.49 1.49
N LEU A 294 0.93 -13.73 0.80
CA LEU A 294 1.12 -12.28 0.63
C LEU A 294 1.10 -11.53 1.96
N ARG A 295 0.25 -11.93 2.91
CA ARG A 295 0.25 -11.34 4.26
C ARG A 295 1.54 -11.65 5.00
N PHE A 296 2.06 -12.88 4.93
CA PHE A 296 3.34 -13.24 5.55
C PHE A 296 4.50 -12.47 4.93
N LEU A 297 4.56 -12.37 3.60
CA LEU A 297 5.58 -11.59 2.91
C LEU A 297 5.54 -10.10 3.30
N ALA A 298 4.34 -9.52 3.44
CA ALA A 298 4.20 -8.15 3.91
C ALA A 298 4.67 -7.98 5.37
N GLN A 299 4.38 -8.96 6.23
CA GLN A 299 4.84 -8.96 7.61
C GLN A 299 6.37 -9.08 7.70
N ASP A 300 6.98 -9.90 6.86
CA ASP A 300 8.44 -10.05 6.82
C ASP A 300 9.14 -8.80 6.27
N ARG A 301 8.56 -8.13 5.27
CA ARG A 301 9.04 -6.80 4.83
C ARG A 301 9.02 -5.80 5.98
N LEU A 302 7.92 -5.73 6.73
CA LEU A 302 7.82 -4.83 7.87
C LEU A 302 8.84 -5.16 8.97
N ARG A 303 9.18 -6.44 9.17
CA ARG A 303 10.25 -6.86 10.09
C ARG A 303 11.64 -6.45 9.59
N LEU A 304 11.90 -6.57 8.29
CA LEU A 304 13.17 -6.14 7.68
C LEU A 304 13.32 -4.62 7.76
N GLU A 305 12.31 -3.87 7.36
CA GLU A 305 12.27 -2.41 7.48
C GLU A 305 12.49 -1.97 8.94
N ALA A 306 11.88 -2.65 9.91
CA ALA A 306 12.09 -2.35 11.33
C ALA A 306 13.53 -2.64 11.79
N ARG A 307 14.21 -3.66 11.23
CA ARG A 307 15.63 -3.93 11.52
C ARG A 307 16.52 -2.87 10.90
N ASP A 308 16.26 -2.48 9.66
CA ASP A 308 17.02 -1.45 8.95
C ASP A 308 16.88 -0.09 9.65
N LEU A 309 15.68 0.25 10.09
CA LEU A 309 15.44 1.46 10.89
C LEU A 309 16.21 1.43 12.22
N ARG A 310 16.27 0.29 12.91
CA ARG A 310 17.07 0.17 14.14
C ARG A 310 18.56 0.34 13.86
N ALA A 311 19.07 -0.30 12.80
CA ALA A 311 20.46 -0.16 12.38
C ALA A 311 20.80 1.30 12.06
N ALA A 312 19.95 2.00 11.30
CA ALA A 312 20.13 3.41 10.98
C ALA A 312 20.10 4.31 12.23
N VAL A 313 19.21 4.03 13.19
CA VAL A 313 19.17 4.75 14.48
C VAL A 313 20.44 4.51 15.29
N ASP A 314 20.96 3.29 15.31
CA ASP A 314 22.18 2.97 16.04
C ASP A 314 23.42 3.59 15.39
N GLU A 315 23.49 3.63 14.06
CA GLU A 315 24.52 4.38 13.32
C GLU A 315 24.45 5.87 13.59
N TYR A 316 23.25 6.45 13.59
CA TYR A 316 23.04 7.86 13.93
C TYR A 316 23.53 8.18 15.35
N LYS A 317 23.19 7.34 16.34
CA LYS A 317 23.70 7.50 17.72
C LYS A 317 25.22 7.42 17.79
N LYS A 318 25.86 6.50 17.06
CA LYS A 318 27.32 6.41 16.99
C LYS A 318 27.93 7.68 16.38
N ALA A 319 27.31 8.22 15.33
CA ALA A 319 27.74 9.47 14.71
C ALA A 319 27.59 10.68 15.66
N GLU A 320 26.48 10.77 16.40
CA GLU A 320 26.29 11.83 17.41
C GLU A 320 27.31 11.74 18.54
N LEU A 321 27.63 10.53 19.02
CA LEU A 321 28.68 10.33 20.02
C LEU A 321 30.05 10.76 19.48
N ALA A 322 30.40 10.37 18.25
CA ALA A 322 31.65 10.77 17.61
C ALA A 322 31.74 12.30 17.40
N GLU A 323 30.65 12.95 16.97
CA GLU A 323 30.54 14.40 16.91
C GLU A 323 30.74 15.06 18.28
N GLY A 324 30.11 14.50 19.32
CA GLY A 324 30.25 14.94 20.71
C GLY A 324 31.70 14.87 21.20
N GLU A 325 32.38 13.75 20.96
CA GLU A 325 33.79 13.55 21.28
C GLU A 325 34.68 14.53 20.52
N MET A 326 34.46 14.73 19.22
CA MET A 326 35.22 15.67 18.40
C MET A 326 35.04 17.11 18.87
N ARG A 327 33.82 17.52 19.25
CA ARG A 327 33.57 18.82 19.88
C ARG A 327 34.29 18.95 21.22
N SER A 328 34.28 17.90 22.04
CA SER A 328 35.01 17.89 23.32
C SER A 328 36.52 18.04 23.11
N ARG A 329 37.11 17.29 22.19
CA ARG A 329 38.53 17.39 21.80
C ARG A 329 38.89 18.79 21.30
N ARG A 330 38.06 19.39 20.44
CA ARG A 330 38.27 20.79 19.97
C ARG A 330 38.24 21.79 21.13
N LYS A 331 37.30 21.64 22.07
CA LYS A 331 37.23 22.50 23.27
C LYS A 331 38.45 22.35 24.16
N LEU A 332 38.95 21.12 24.35
CA LEU A 332 40.18 20.86 25.12
C LEU A 332 41.40 21.45 24.41
N ALA A 333 41.57 21.22 23.11
CA ALA A 333 42.66 21.82 22.33
C ALA A 333 42.66 23.35 22.42
N TYR A 334 41.49 23.98 22.29
CA TYR A 334 41.35 25.42 22.44
C TYR A 334 41.70 25.92 23.86
N ARG A 335 41.32 25.17 24.91
CA ARG A 335 41.72 25.48 26.29
C ARG A 335 43.23 25.36 26.47
N ASP A 336 43.86 24.35 25.90
CA ASP A 336 45.31 24.15 25.97
C ASP A 336 46.05 25.28 25.24
N GLU A 337 45.56 25.72 24.08
CA GLU A 337 46.08 26.89 23.37
C GLU A 337 45.95 28.17 24.20
N LEU A 338 44.79 28.43 24.81
CA LEU A 338 44.61 29.57 25.71
C LEU A 338 45.56 29.53 26.91
N ASN A 339 45.77 28.35 27.49
CA ASN A 339 46.72 28.15 28.58
C ASN A 339 48.16 28.44 28.12
N LYS A 340 48.55 28.00 26.92
CA LYS A 340 49.86 28.34 26.32
C LYS A 340 50.02 29.85 26.18
N TYR A 341 49.04 30.56 25.62
CA TYR A 341 49.09 32.03 25.50
C TYR A 341 49.15 32.73 26.86
N THR A 342 48.39 32.24 27.84
CA THR A 342 48.40 32.79 29.20
C THR A 342 49.79 32.62 29.84
N ASN A 343 50.42 31.45 29.67
CA ASN A 343 51.76 31.19 30.17
C ASN A 343 52.82 32.04 29.46
N LEU A 344 52.72 32.20 28.13
CA LEU A 344 53.59 33.09 27.37
C LEU A 344 53.46 34.54 27.85
N HIS A 345 52.24 35.02 28.06
CA HIS A 345 52.02 36.37 28.59
C HIS A 345 52.59 36.55 29.99
N ARG A 346 52.38 35.59 30.90
CA ARG A 346 52.99 35.60 32.25
C ARG A 346 54.51 35.63 32.18
N ASN A 347 55.13 34.83 31.31
CA ASN A 347 56.57 34.82 31.12
C ASN A 347 57.08 36.15 30.54
N PHE A 348 56.36 36.76 29.60
CA PHE A 348 56.70 38.06 29.05
C PHE A 348 56.63 39.17 30.12
N VAL A 349 55.56 39.20 30.92
CA VAL A 349 55.45 40.15 32.04
C VAL A 349 56.58 39.94 33.05
N ARG A 350 56.90 38.69 33.40
CA ARG A 350 58.04 38.38 34.28
C ARG A 350 59.35 38.90 33.70
N MET A 351 59.61 38.66 32.41
CA MET A 351 60.81 39.16 31.71
C MET A 351 60.90 40.69 31.77
N MET A 352 59.79 41.40 31.52
CA MET A 352 59.75 42.86 31.62
C MET A 352 60.05 43.35 33.05
N CYS A 353 59.44 42.76 34.07
CA CYS A 353 59.73 43.11 35.46
C CYS A 353 61.20 42.87 35.83
N GLU A 354 61.78 41.75 35.37
CA GLU A 354 63.21 41.47 35.59
C GLU A 354 64.12 42.44 34.84
N GLN A 355 63.68 42.96 33.68
CA GLN A 355 64.41 43.99 32.94
C GLN A 355 64.35 45.34 33.68
N ASP A 356 63.17 45.75 34.12
CA ASP A 356 62.99 46.97 34.92
C ASP A 356 63.83 46.92 36.19
N GLN A 357 63.87 45.79 36.90
CA GLN A 357 64.74 45.60 38.08
C GLN A 357 66.24 45.74 37.73
N ARG A 358 66.68 45.22 36.58
CA ARG A 358 68.07 45.39 36.12
C ARG A 358 68.36 46.86 35.80
N ASP A 359 67.41 47.58 35.22
CA ASP A 359 67.55 49.00 34.88
C ASP A 359 67.55 49.89 36.12
N GLU A 360 66.68 49.62 37.09
CA GLU A 360 66.66 50.27 38.40
C GLU A 360 68.00 50.07 39.13
N ASN A 361 68.52 48.84 39.15
CA ASN A 361 69.82 48.54 39.76
C ASN A 361 70.96 49.30 39.05
N ARG A 362 70.97 49.34 37.72
CA ARG A 362 71.96 50.12 36.94
C ARG A 362 71.88 51.61 37.26
N ALA A 363 70.67 52.17 37.33
CA ALA A 363 70.46 53.58 37.67
C ALA A 363 70.91 53.90 39.10
N TYR A 364 70.62 52.99 40.05
CA TYR A 364 71.05 53.12 41.44
C TYR A 364 72.58 53.05 41.59
N GLU A 365 73.24 52.10 40.91
CA GLU A 365 74.71 52.01 40.88
C GLU A 365 75.35 53.27 40.29
N TYR A 366 74.79 53.80 39.20
CA TYR A 366 75.24 55.05 38.59
C TYR A 366 75.10 56.23 39.55
N LEU A 367 73.95 56.36 40.24
CA LEU A 367 73.73 57.41 41.24
C LEU A 367 74.72 57.31 42.40
N LYS A 368 74.96 56.10 42.91
CA LYS A 368 75.94 55.85 43.98
C LYS A 368 77.35 56.26 43.55
N LEU A 369 77.76 55.90 42.33
CA LEU A 369 79.07 56.28 41.79
C LEU A 369 79.19 57.82 41.65
N LYS A 370 78.14 58.46 41.14
CA LYS A 370 78.08 59.93 40.99
C LYS A 370 78.13 60.65 42.34
N GLU A 371 77.43 60.15 43.35
CA GLU A 371 77.47 60.70 44.70
C GLU A 371 78.86 60.53 45.33
N GLN A 372 79.51 59.38 45.13
CA GLN A 372 80.90 59.16 45.57
C GLN A 372 81.86 60.15 44.90
N GLN A 373 81.75 60.37 43.59
CA GLN A 373 82.56 61.38 42.87
C GLN A 373 82.29 62.80 43.38
N LEU A 374 81.02 63.18 43.59
CA LEU A 374 80.68 64.49 44.15
C LEU A 374 81.21 64.66 45.58
N LYS A 375 81.19 63.60 46.39
CA LYS A 375 81.74 63.60 47.75
C LYS A 375 83.25 63.78 47.72
N GLN A 376 83.96 63.11 46.81
CA GLN A 376 85.39 63.30 46.58
C GLN A 376 85.71 64.74 46.15
N GLN A 377 84.98 65.27 45.16
CA GLN A 377 85.14 66.67 44.71
C GLN A 377 84.85 67.69 45.82
N ARG A 378 83.84 67.44 46.67
CA ARG A 378 83.57 68.30 47.85
C ARG A 378 84.69 68.22 48.86
N ALA A 379 85.19 67.03 49.18
CA ALA A 379 86.31 66.86 50.09
C ALA A 379 87.58 67.55 49.56
N GLU A 380 87.86 67.48 48.26
CA GLU A 380 88.96 68.21 47.61
C GLU A 380 88.76 69.73 47.70
N ARG A 381 87.56 70.24 47.42
CA ARG A 381 87.24 71.67 47.55
C ARG A 381 87.31 72.15 49.00
N GLU A 382 86.84 71.36 49.96
CA GLU A 382 86.92 71.65 51.39
C GLU A 382 88.37 71.65 51.86
N ALA A 383 89.22 70.74 51.37
CA ALA A 383 90.65 70.77 51.66
C ALA A 383 91.32 72.03 51.11
N ILE A 384 91.02 72.43 49.87
CA ILE A 384 91.52 73.68 49.27
C ILE A 384 91.02 74.90 50.06
N ALA A 385 89.74 74.94 50.42
CA ALA A 385 89.15 76.03 51.20
C ALA A 385 89.71 76.08 52.63
N ALA A 386 90.00 74.93 53.25
CA ALA A 386 90.66 74.86 54.55
C ALA A 386 92.10 75.39 54.48
N ASP A 387 92.83 75.11 53.40
CA ASP A 387 94.16 75.67 53.18
C ASP A 387 94.12 77.19 52.91
N GLU A 388 93.16 77.68 52.13
CA GLU A 388 92.91 79.12 51.98
C GLU A 388 92.52 79.77 53.30
N LYS A 389 91.65 79.11 54.08
CA LYS A 389 91.24 79.59 55.40
C LYS A 389 92.41 79.64 56.37
N ARG A 390 93.30 78.63 56.40
CA ARG A 390 94.54 78.70 57.19
C ARG A 390 95.40 79.92 56.80
N LYS A 391 95.53 80.21 55.51
CA LYS A 391 96.25 81.42 55.05
C LYS A 391 95.55 82.71 55.47
N ARG A 392 94.22 82.75 55.40
CA ARG A 392 93.40 83.89 55.87
C ARG A 392 93.42 84.04 57.39
N ASP A 393 93.39 82.96 58.15
CA ASP A 393 93.41 82.95 59.62
C ASP A 393 94.77 83.44 60.15
N VAL A 394 95.87 83.16 59.44
CA VAL A 394 97.19 83.78 59.73
C VAL A 394 97.14 85.29 59.52
N LEU A 395 96.54 85.76 58.42
CA LEU A 395 96.35 87.20 58.16
C LEU A 395 95.37 87.85 59.14
N PHE A 396 94.32 87.12 59.54
CA PHE A 396 93.30 87.57 60.48
C PHE A 396 93.86 87.64 61.89
N ALA A 397 94.71 86.71 62.34
CA ALA A 397 95.40 86.82 63.62
C ALA A 397 96.33 88.05 63.69
N VAL A 398 96.88 88.48 62.55
CA VAL A 398 97.63 89.75 62.44
C VAL A 398 96.68 90.95 62.47
N GLY A 399 95.53 90.87 61.80
CA GLY A 399 94.49 91.91 61.79
C GLY A 399 93.73 92.07 63.12
N GLN A 400 93.46 90.99 63.85
CA GLN A 400 92.75 90.98 65.13
C GLN A 400 93.57 91.72 66.20
N LYS A 401 94.90 91.56 66.20
CA LYS A 401 95.80 92.39 67.04
C LYS A 401 95.73 93.89 66.73
N ILE A 402 95.28 94.27 65.54
CA ILE A 402 95.09 95.67 65.10
C ILE A 402 93.65 96.16 65.39
N LEU A 403 92.67 95.25 65.44
CA LEU A 403 91.25 95.53 65.70
C LEU A 403 90.89 95.49 67.18
N ASP A 404 91.53 94.65 68.00
CA ASP A 404 91.41 94.70 69.46
C ASP A 404 91.87 96.08 70.03
N ALA A 405 92.66 96.84 69.26
CA ALA A 405 93.02 98.23 69.55
C ALA A 405 91.99 99.28 69.08
N LYS A 406 90.98 98.88 68.29
CA LYS A 406 89.93 99.72 67.71
C LYS A 406 88.52 99.41 68.25
N ASP A 407 88.30 98.24 68.85
CA ASP A 407 86.98 97.78 69.31
C ASP A 407 86.43 98.50 70.56
N ASN A 408 87.21 99.32 71.25
CA ASN A 408 86.67 100.29 72.22
C ASN A 408 85.89 101.45 71.56
N ARG A 409 85.84 101.52 70.21
CA ARG A 409 85.21 102.61 69.45
C ARG A 409 83.86 102.22 68.82
N GLU A 410 83.50 100.94 68.77
CA GLU A 410 82.33 100.45 68.01
C GLU A 410 81.10 100.09 68.87
N GLU A 411 81.19 100.15 70.21
CA GLU A 411 80.02 100.03 71.09
C GLU A 411 78.96 101.14 70.87
N MET A 412 79.34 102.27 70.28
CA MET A 412 78.42 103.37 69.94
C MET A 412 77.64 103.16 68.63
N HIS A 413 77.96 102.14 67.81
CA HIS A 413 77.29 101.89 66.53
C HIS A 413 76.08 100.96 66.63
N PHE A 414 75.91 100.25 67.77
CA PHE A 414 74.88 99.23 67.95
C PHE A 414 73.46 99.76 68.18
N LEU A 415 73.29 101.07 68.44
CA LEU A 415 71.99 101.70 68.67
C LEU A 415 71.26 102.15 67.38
N ALA A 416 71.87 102.01 66.19
CA ALA A 416 71.31 102.47 64.91
C ALA A 416 70.62 101.38 64.05
N GLU A 417 70.85 100.09 64.29
CA GLU A 417 70.28 98.98 63.46
C GLU A 417 68.86 98.56 63.88
N HIS A 418 68.39 98.96 65.07
CA HIS A 418 67.09 98.52 65.62
C HIS A 418 65.86 99.06 64.83
N GLU A 419 65.96 100.25 64.22
CA GLU A 419 64.85 100.87 63.48
C GLU A 419 64.66 100.33 62.04
N ARG A 420 65.65 99.62 61.48
CA ARG A 420 65.63 99.10 60.11
C ARG A 420 64.78 97.83 59.96
N LEU A 421 64.59 97.08 61.06
CA LEU A 421 63.89 95.79 61.08
C LEU A 421 62.36 95.94 61.10
N GLU A 422 61.82 96.95 61.79
CA GLU A 422 60.36 97.16 61.84
C GLU A 422 59.75 97.54 60.48
N ARG A 423 60.49 98.28 59.64
CA ARG A 423 60.00 98.70 58.31
C ARG A 423 59.86 97.51 57.33
N LYS A 424 60.67 96.45 57.48
CA LYS A 424 60.58 95.23 56.65
C LYS A 424 59.37 94.35 56.98
N TYR A 425 58.91 94.36 58.23
CA TYR A 425 57.80 93.50 58.66
C TYR A 425 56.46 93.94 58.03
N ARG A 426 56.23 95.27 57.95
CA ARG A 426 55.00 95.84 57.35
C ARG A 426 54.90 95.68 55.84
N GLU A 427 56.01 95.56 55.11
CA GLU A 427 55.99 95.28 53.66
C GLU A 427 55.67 93.82 53.33
N ASN A 428 56.10 92.87 54.17
CA ASN A 428 55.87 91.45 53.93
C ASN A 428 54.41 91.05 54.15
N GLU A 429 53.72 91.67 55.10
CA GLU A 429 52.29 91.44 55.35
C GLU A 429 51.43 91.88 54.16
N ARG A 430 51.75 93.03 53.55
CA ARG A 430 51.08 93.52 52.33
C ARG A 430 51.29 92.59 51.13
N LYS A 431 52.51 92.06 50.95
CA LYS A 431 52.84 91.11 49.86
C LYS A 431 52.17 89.74 50.05
N ALA A 432 51.98 89.29 51.29
CA ALA A 432 51.27 88.04 51.59
C ALA A 432 49.78 88.14 51.25
N ALA A 433 49.13 89.24 51.65
CA ALA A 433 47.72 89.50 51.35
C ALA A 433 47.45 89.63 49.84
N GLU A 434 48.37 90.23 49.07
CA GLU A 434 48.23 90.35 47.62
C GLU A 434 48.40 88.99 46.90
N LYS A 435 49.28 88.12 47.40
CA LYS A 435 49.44 86.76 46.86
C LYS A 435 48.20 85.90 47.11
N GLU A 436 47.61 85.98 48.31
CA GLU A 436 46.40 85.23 48.64
C GLU A 436 45.21 85.63 47.76
N ARG A 437 45.06 86.93 47.48
CA ARG A 437 44.04 87.42 46.54
C ARG A 437 44.25 86.92 45.11
N LYS A 438 45.50 86.85 44.63
CA LYS A 438 45.82 86.33 43.29
C LYS A 438 45.54 84.83 43.20
N MET A 439 45.94 84.04 44.20
CA MET A 439 45.65 82.61 44.26
C MET A 439 44.14 82.31 44.31
N ALA A 440 43.37 83.09 45.08
CA ALA A 440 41.92 82.94 45.14
C ALA A 440 41.24 83.28 43.79
N ALA A 441 41.73 84.30 43.08
CA ALA A 441 41.23 84.66 41.75
C ALA A 441 41.58 83.60 40.70
N GLU A 442 42.79 83.05 40.73
CA GLU A 442 43.23 81.96 39.84
C GLU A 442 42.44 80.67 40.08
N LEU A 443 42.21 80.28 41.34
CA LEU A 443 41.38 79.12 41.68
C LEU A 443 39.93 79.28 41.20
N LYS A 444 39.36 80.48 41.32
CA LYS A 444 38.00 80.76 40.82
C LYS A 444 37.94 80.65 39.29
N ARG A 445 38.96 81.15 38.59
CA ARG A 445 39.06 81.05 37.13
C ARG A 445 39.22 79.60 36.66
N ALA A 446 40.11 78.83 37.28
CA ALA A 446 40.31 77.42 36.96
C ALA A 446 39.04 76.59 37.21
N ASN A 447 38.29 76.86 38.28
CA ASN A 447 37.00 76.20 38.54
C ASN A 447 35.96 76.50 37.45
N MET A 448 35.88 77.74 36.98
CA MET A 448 34.97 78.11 35.89
C MET A 448 35.35 77.41 34.59
N GLU A 449 36.63 77.41 34.23
CA GLU A 449 37.15 76.73 33.03
C GLU A 449 36.91 75.20 33.10
N GLN A 450 37.05 74.58 34.27
CA GLN A 450 36.70 73.16 34.48
C GLN A 450 35.21 72.89 34.33
N MET A 451 34.35 73.76 34.87
CA MET A 451 32.89 73.63 34.74
C MET A 451 32.42 73.80 33.30
N GLU A 452 33.01 74.74 32.56
CA GLU A 452 32.75 74.94 31.13
C GLU A 452 33.21 73.73 30.30
N HIS A 453 34.41 73.19 30.57
CA HIS A 453 34.90 71.99 29.89
C HIS A 453 34.01 70.76 30.19
N LEU A 454 33.58 70.57 31.45
CA LEU A 454 32.64 69.50 31.81
C LEU A 454 31.27 69.69 31.14
N SER A 455 30.80 70.93 31.01
CA SER A 455 29.56 71.26 30.28
C SER A 455 29.67 70.89 28.80
N GLN A 456 30.77 71.27 28.13
CA GLN A 456 31.04 70.94 26.73
C GLN A 456 31.13 69.42 26.51
N MET A 457 31.83 68.70 27.39
CA MET A 457 31.93 67.24 27.34
C MET A 457 30.57 66.56 27.50
N LYS A 458 29.73 67.03 28.42
CA LYS A 458 28.35 66.54 28.59
C LYS A 458 27.50 66.83 27.35
N ALA A 459 27.61 68.02 26.77
CA ALA A 459 26.89 68.38 25.55
C ALA A 459 27.29 67.47 24.37
N CYS A 460 28.59 67.23 24.17
CA CYS A 460 29.08 66.30 23.14
C CYS A 460 28.55 64.87 23.36
N TYR A 461 28.54 64.39 24.61
CA TYR A 461 28.00 63.07 24.95
C TYR A 461 26.51 62.93 24.61
N TYR A 462 25.68 63.92 24.98
CA TYR A 462 24.26 63.88 24.67
C TYR A 462 24.01 63.95 23.16
N VAL A 463 24.75 64.79 22.42
CA VAL A 463 24.65 64.86 20.95
C VAL A 463 25.04 63.54 20.29
N GLN A 464 26.11 62.89 20.76
CA GLN A 464 26.51 61.57 20.26
C GLN A 464 25.41 60.53 20.56
N ARG A 465 24.87 60.54 21.78
CA ARG A 465 23.84 59.57 22.17
C ARG A 465 22.53 59.76 21.41
N GLU A 466 22.15 60.99 21.11
CA GLU A 466 21.00 61.29 20.25
C GLU A 466 21.20 60.78 18.81
N ARG A 467 22.42 60.87 18.27
CA ARG A 467 22.73 60.30 16.94
C ARG A 467 22.62 58.78 16.95
N GLU A 468 23.24 58.12 17.92
CA GLU A 468 23.14 56.65 18.08
C GLU A 468 21.67 56.21 18.26
N LEU A 469 20.87 56.96 19.02
CA LEU A 469 19.46 56.68 19.20
C LEU A 469 18.67 56.84 17.88
N LYS A 470 18.93 57.91 17.12
CA LYS A 470 18.31 58.14 15.80
C LYS A 470 18.68 57.04 14.82
N GLU A 471 19.94 56.63 14.75
CA GLU A 471 20.40 55.52 13.92
C GLU A 471 19.72 54.19 14.30
N MET A 472 19.58 53.91 15.60
CA MET A 472 18.87 52.72 16.07
C MET A 472 17.37 52.74 15.73
N ILE A 473 16.73 53.91 15.82
CA ILE A 473 15.33 54.10 15.42
C ILE A 473 15.18 53.88 13.90
N GLU A 474 16.09 54.43 13.08
CA GLU A 474 16.08 54.24 11.64
C GLU A 474 16.32 52.78 11.25
N TYR A 475 17.24 52.09 11.93
CA TYR A 475 17.48 50.66 11.72
C TYR A 475 16.25 49.82 12.06
N ARG A 476 15.56 50.12 13.17
CA ARG A 476 14.29 49.46 13.54
C ARG A 476 13.21 49.73 12.49
N LYS A 477 13.05 50.97 12.02
CA LYS A 477 12.08 51.30 10.95
C LYS A 477 12.38 50.54 9.66
N LYS A 478 13.64 50.49 9.23
CA LYS A 478 14.07 49.72 8.04
C LYS A 478 13.78 48.22 8.21
N HIS A 479 14.03 47.67 9.39
CA HIS A 479 13.73 46.27 9.70
C HIS A 479 12.22 46.00 9.71
N GLU A 480 11.41 46.88 10.30
CA GLU A 480 9.95 46.77 10.27
C GLU A 480 9.40 46.85 8.83
N GLU A 481 9.93 47.74 7.99
CA GLU A 481 9.58 47.82 6.58
C GLU A 481 9.98 46.56 5.80
N GLN A 482 11.16 45.98 6.07
CA GLN A 482 11.57 44.71 5.48
C GLN A 482 10.63 43.58 5.87
N MET A 483 10.30 43.45 7.16
CA MET A 483 9.35 42.44 7.64
C MET A 483 7.96 42.62 7.03
N LYS A 484 7.50 43.87 6.83
CA LYS A 484 6.23 44.15 6.13
C LYS A 484 6.28 43.71 4.68
N ARG A 485 7.35 44.03 3.94
CA ARG A 485 7.53 43.59 2.54
C ARG A 485 7.58 42.08 2.42
N GLU A 486 8.32 41.39 3.29
CA GLU A 486 8.36 39.92 3.31
C GLU A 486 7.00 39.32 3.62
N ALA A 487 6.23 39.92 4.54
CA ALA A 487 4.87 39.50 4.85
C ALA A 487 3.90 39.72 3.67
N GLU A 488 4.02 40.85 2.96
CA GLU A 488 3.26 41.16 1.75
C GLU A 488 3.59 40.20 0.61
N GLU A 489 4.87 39.90 0.36
CA GLU A 489 5.29 38.90 -0.62
C GLU A 489 4.76 37.50 -0.29
N GLN A 490 4.80 37.11 0.99
CA GLN A 490 4.20 35.85 1.43
C GLN A 490 2.68 35.85 1.27
N ALA A 491 2.01 36.98 1.51
CA ALA A 491 0.57 37.12 1.32
C ALA A 491 0.19 37.00 -0.17
N ILE A 492 0.96 37.63 -1.07
CA ILE A 492 0.79 37.53 -2.51
C ILE A 492 1.00 36.08 -2.98
N LYS A 493 2.08 35.42 -2.52
CA LYS A 493 2.33 33.99 -2.83
C LYS A 493 1.18 33.10 -2.37
N LYS A 494 0.66 33.33 -1.15
CA LYS A 494 -0.51 32.60 -0.63
C LYS A 494 -1.79 32.89 -1.43
N ALA A 495 -2.00 34.15 -1.85
CA ALA A 495 -3.16 34.52 -2.66
C ALA A 495 -3.10 33.91 -4.06
N CYS A 496 -1.93 33.96 -4.72
CA CYS A 496 -1.69 33.31 -6.01
C CYS A 496 -1.89 31.79 -5.93
N LEU A 497 -1.36 31.15 -4.87
CA LEU A 497 -1.59 29.72 -4.64
C LEU A 497 -3.08 29.40 -4.44
N ARG A 498 -3.80 30.20 -3.64
CA ARG A 498 -5.26 30.03 -3.46
C ARG A 498 -6.00 30.17 -4.79
N SER A 499 -5.70 31.20 -5.57
CA SER A 499 -6.30 31.41 -6.89
C SER A 499 -5.99 30.24 -7.83
N SER A 500 -4.74 29.75 -7.86
CA SER A 500 -4.34 28.62 -8.69
C SER A 500 -5.08 27.34 -8.32
N VAL A 501 -5.19 27.05 -7.01
CA VAL A 501 -5.95 25.91 -6.50
C VAL A 501 -7.43 26.04 -6.83
N SER A 502 -8.02 27.24 -6.68
CA SER A 502 -9.41 27.50 -7.08
C SER A 502 -9.62 27.26 -8.57
N CYS A 503 -8.74 27.77 -9.45
CA CYS A 503 -8.80 27.51 -10.88
C CYS A 503 -8.70 26.01 -11.20
N GLN A 504 -7.80 25.27 -10.53
CA GLN A 504 -7.68 23.82 -10.72
C GLN A 504 -8.95 23.06 -10.28
N ILE A 505 -9.61 23.50 -9.20
CA ILE A 505 -10.88 22.93 -8.74
C ILE A 505 -11.98 23.22 -9.76
N GLU A 506 -12.07 24.46 -10.25
CA GLU A 506 -13.05 24.87 -11.26
C GLU A 506 -12.84 24.15 -12.59
N GLU A 507 -11.60 24.01 -13.05
CA GLU A 507 -11.25 23.23 -14.25
C GLU A 507 -11.65 21.77 -14.09
N ARG A 508 -11.38 21.17 -12.93
CA ARG A 508 -11.75 19.78 -12.64
C ARG A 508 -13.27 19.58 -12.52
N GLU A 509 -13.99 20.54 -11.97
CA GLU A 509 -15.46 20.53 -12.01
C GLU A 509 -15.97 20.65 -13.43
N LYS A 510 -15.39 21.53 -14.24
CA LYS A 510 -15.77 21.75 -15.64
C LYS A 510 -15.49 20.50 -16.49
N THR A 511 -14.38 19.80 -16.28
CA THR A 511 -14.12 18.52 -16.95
C THR A 511 -15.13 17.47 -16.52
N ARG A 512 -15.44 17.36 -15.21
CA ARG A 512 -16.47 16.44 -14.71
C ARG A 512 -17.85 16.72 -15.32
N ARG A 513 -18.24 17.99 -15.46
CA ARG A 513 -19.50 18.36 -16.12
C ARG A 513 -19.52 17.96 -17.59
N ARG A 514 -18.43 18.19 -18.32
CA ARG A 514 -18.29 17.73 -19.72
C ARG A 514 -18.35 16.22 -19.85
N GLU A 515 -17.70 15.47 -18.96
CA GLU A 515 -17.77 14.01 -18.93
C GLU A 515 -19.20 13.52 -18.71
N LEU A 516 -19.94 14.14 -17.77
CA LEU A 516 -21.36 13.84 -17.56
C LEU A 516 -22.23 14.21 -18.77
N GLU A 517 -21.99 15.37 -19.39
CA GLU A 517 -22.67 15.79 -20.63
C GLU A 517 -22.38 14.81 -21.78
N ASP A 518 -21.14 14.35 -21.92
CA ASP A 518 -20.74 13.37 -22.92
C ASP A 518 -21.35 11.98 -22.64
N GLU A 519 -21.45 11.56 -21.38
CA GLU A 519 -22.16 10.34 -20.97
C GLU A 519 -23.66 10.44 -21.29
N HIS A 520 -24.29 11.57 -21.01
CA HIS A 520 -25.69 11.83 -21.36
C HIS A 520 -25.89 11.81 -22.88
N LEU A 521 -25.02 12.49 -23.65
CA LEU A 521 -25.07 12.48 -25.10
C LEU A 521 -24.80 11.09 -25.68
N ALA A 522 -23.90 10.30 -25.08
CA ALA A 522 -23.65 8.92 -25.48
C ALA A 522 -24.88 8.04 -25.25
N PHE A 523 -25.53 8.19 -24.09
CA PHE A 523 -26.76 7.49 -23.78
C PHE A 523 -27.92 7.89 -24.71
N GLU A 524 -28.05 9.19 -25.04
CA GLU A 524 -29.03 9.66 -26.02
C GLU A 524 -28.76 9.12 -27.42
N ARG A 525 -27.48 9.06 -27.84
CA ARG A 525 -27.07 8.46 -29.12
C ARG A 525 -27.36 6.95 -29.15
N GLU A 526 -27.10 6.23 -28.08
CA GLU A 526 -27.40 4.80 -27.97
C GLU A 526 -28.91 4.56 -28.02
N ARG A 527 -29.70 5.34 -27.28
CA ARG A 527 -31.16 5.32 -27.34
C ARG A 527 -31.68 5.62 -28.75
N ALA A 528 -31.10 6.60 -29.45
CA ALA A 528 -31.47 6.93 -30.82
C ALA A 528 -31.10 5.80 -31.80
N ALA A 529 -29.92 5.19 -31.65
CA ALA A 529 -29.49 4.04 -32.46
C ALA A 529 -30.39 2.82 -32.24
N GLU A 530 -30.79 2.54 -31.00
CA GLU A 530 -31.71 1.45 -30.69
C GLU A 530 -33.13 1.73 -31.20
N ALA A 531 -33.59 2.98 -31.13
CA ALA A 531 -34.85 3.39 -31.77
C ALA A 531 -34.79 3.21 -33.30
N GLN A 532 -33.66 3.49 -33.94
CA GLN A 532 -33.47 3.27 -35.37
C GLN A 532 -33.42 1.79 -35.72
N ARG A 533 -32.71 0.96 -34.94
CA ARG A 533 -32.72 -0.50 -35.07
C ARG A 533 -34.14 -1.08 -34.93
N GLN A 534 -34.94 -0.56 -34.00
CA GLN A 534 -36.32 -0.99 -33.84
C GLN A 534 -37.17 -0.62 -35.06
N LYS A 535 -36.99 0.58 -35.62
CA LYS A 535 -37.63 0.96 -36.89
C LYS A 535 -37.24 0.03 -38.04
N GLU A 536 -35.96 -0.33 -38.14
CA GLU A 536 -35.48 -1.30 -39.15
C GLU A 536 -36.14 -2.67 -38.96
N ILE A 537 -36.20 -3.18 -37.73
CA ILE A 537 -36.89 -4.44 -37.42
C ILE A 537 -38.38 -4.36 -37.79
N ASP A 538 -39.05 -3.28 -37.41
CA ASP A 538 -40.47 -3.06 -37.72
C ASP A 538 -40.69 -2.97 -39.24
N THR A 539 -39.78 -2.34 -40.00
CA THR A 539 -39.85 -2.33 -41.47
C THR A 539 -39.69 -3.73 -42.07
N VAL A 540 -38.73 -4.53 -41.59
CA VAL A 540 -38.55 -5.92 -42.04
C VAL A 540 -39.80 -6.75 -41.73
N ILE A 541 -40.37 -6.60 -40.52
CA ILE A 541 -41.61 -7.24 -40.12
C ILE A 541 -42.75 -6.84 -41.05
N THR A 542 -42.91 -5.55 -41.37
CA THR A 542 -43.96 -5.09 -42.29
C THR A 542 -43.78 -5.67 -43.69
N VAL A 543 -42.56 -5.72 -44.21
CA VAL A 543 -42.25 -6.34 -45.51
C VAL A 543 -42.61 -7.83 -45.50
N LYS A 544 -42.29 -8.57 -44.43
CA LYS A 544 -42.64 -9.99 -44.30
C LYS A 544 -44.15 -10.21 -44.19
N LEU A 545 -44.87 -9.36 -43.46
CA LEU A 545 -46.32 -9.44 -43.35
C LEU A 545 -47.02 -9.09 -44.67
N ASP A 546 -46.49 -8.14 -45.44
CA ASP A 546 -47.00 -7.79 -46.76
C ASP A 546 -46.66 -8.85 -47.81
N ASP A 547 -45.49 -9.48 -47.73
CA ASP A 547 -45.13 -10.63 -48.56
C ASP A 547 -46.08 -11.82 -48.33
N LEU A 548 -46.42 -12.11 -47.08
CA LEU A 548 -47.41 -13.15 -46.73
C LEU A 548 -48.81 -12.83 -47.27
N GLN A 549 -49.19 -11.55 -47.27
CA GLN A 549 -50.46 -11.08 -47.81
C GLN A 549 -50.49 -11.14 -49.35
N LYS A 550 -49.40 -10.75 -50.03
CA LYS A 550 -49.28 -10.78 -51.50
C LYS A 550 -49.16 -12.19 -52.07
N ARG A 551 -48.48 -13.11 -51.37
CA ARG A 551 -48.30 -14.51 -51.80
C ARG A 551 -49.50 -15.41 -51.48
N GLY A 552 -50.51 -14.91 -50.78
CA GLY A 552 -51.74 -15.65 -50.50
C GLY A 552 -51.56 -16.87 -49.60
N CYS A 553 -50.47 -16.94 -48.82
CA CYS A 553 -50.13 -18.13 -48.03
C CYS A 553 -51.04 -18.32 -46.80
N LEU A 554 -51.83 -17.32 -46.42
CA LEU A 554 -52.72 -17.33 -45.26
C LEU A 554 -54.03 -16.56 -45.55
N PRO A 555 -55.17 -16.96 -44.98
CA PRO A 555 -56.42 -16.20 -45.06
C PRO A 555 -56.30 -14.79 -44.44
N ASN A 556 -56.95 -13.79 -45.06
CA ASN A 556 -56.84 -12.37 -44.67
C ASN A 556 -57.18 -12.08 -43.20
N LEU A 557 -58.09 -12.86 -42.58
CA LEU A 557 -58.42 -12.77 -41.16
C LEU A 557 -57.23 -13.16 -40.26
N ALA A 558 -56.49 -14.20 -40.62
CA ALA A 558 -55.31 -14.66 -39.89
C ALA A 558 -54.15 -13.66 -40.03
N VAL A 559 -53.96 -13.07 -41.22
CA VAL A 559 -52.93 -12.03 -41.46
C VAL A 559 -53.22 -10.75 -40.68
N ARG A 560 -54.49 -10.30 -40.59
CA ARG A 560 -54.90 -9.16 -39.75
C ARG A 560 -54.69 -9.43 -38.26
N SER A 561 -55.01 -10.64 -37.79
CA SER A 561 -54.73 -11.07 -36.41
C SER A 561 -53.22 -11.08 -36.11
N LEU A 562 -52.39 -11.51 -37.07
CA LEU A 562 -50.94 -11.50 -36.93
C LEU A 562 -50.38 -10.06 -36.90
N LYS A 563 -50.81 -9.18 -37.81
CA LYS A 563 -50.46 -7.75 -37.82
C LYS A 563 -50.79 -7.09 -36.46
N GLY A 564 -51.97 -7.37 -35.90
CA GLY A 564 -52.36 -6.89 -34.57
C GLY A 564 -51.53 -7.46 -33.42
N ARG A 565 -51.18 -8.75 -33.46
CA ARG A 565 -50.33 -9.38 -32.43
C ARG A 565 -48.90 -8.85 -32.44
N VAL A 566 -48.33 -8.61 -33.62
CA VAL A 566 -46.95 -8.10 -33.75
C VAL A 566 -46.86 -6.64 -33.33
N ALA A 567 -47.85 -5.81 -33.68
CA ALA A 567 -47.94 -4.42 -33.19
C ALA A 567 -48.04 -4.35 -31.65
N ASN A 568 -48.77 -5.28 -31.03
CA ASN A 568 -48.91 -5.34 -29.57
C ASN A 568 -47.68 -5.93 -28.85
N ALA A 569 -46.91 -6.80 -29.51
CA ALA A 569 -45.68 -7.37 -28.96
C ALA A 569 -44.57 -6.30 -28.79
N GLY A 570 -44.49 -5.33 -29.71
CA GLY A 570 -43.56 -4.19 -29.60
C GLY A 570 -43.88 -3.24 -28.43
N ASN A 571 -45.17 -3.00 -28.14
CA ASN A 571 -45.59 -2.09 -27.07
C ASN A 571 -45.44 -2.71 -25.66
N LYS A 572 -45.57 -4.04 -25.50
CA LYS A 572 -45.39 -4.70 -24.20
C LYS A 572 -43.96 -4.62 -23.65
N LYS A 573 -42.94 -4.53 -24.52
CA LYS A 573 -41.54 -4.37 -24.10
C LYS A 573 -41.21 -2.98 -23.56
N LYS A 574 -41.91 -1.92 -23.99
CA LYS A 574 -41.68 -0.56 -23.50
C LYS A 574 -42.20 -0.32 -22.09
N LEU A 575 -43.33 -0.94 -21.72
CA LEU A 575 -43.93 -0.81 -20.38
C LEU A 575 -43.21 -1.63 -19.29
N GLY A 576 -42.44 -2.65 -19.68
CA GLY A 576 -41.70 -3.50 -18.73
C GLY A 576 -40.34 -2.95 -18.30
N ALA A 577 -39.86 -1.86 -18.91
CA ALA A 577 -38.52 -1.30 -18.67
C ALA A 577 -38.51 -0.10 -17.70
N GLU A 578 -39.68 0.43 -17.32
CA GLU A 578 -39.80 1.57 -16.39
C GLU A 578 -40.01 1.14 -14.91
N PHE A 579 -40.00 -0.17 -14.61
CA PHE A 579 -40.29 -0.72 -13.27
C PHE A 579 -39.22 -1.68 -12.70
N THR A 580 -37.96 -1.56 -13.13
CA THR A 580 -36.83 -2.30 -12.53
C THR A 580 -35.68 -1.38 -12.15
#